data_AF-A0A420W3N0-F1
#
_entry.id   AF-A0A420W3N0-F1
#
_cell.length_a   1.000
_cell.length_b   1.000
_cell.length_c   1.000
_cell.angle_alpha   90.00
_cell.angle_beta   90.00
_cell.angle_gamma   90.00
#
_symmetry.space_group_name_H-M   'P 1'
#
loop_
_entity.id
_entity.type
_entity.pdbx_description
1 polymer ?
#
loop_
_entity_poly.entity_id
_entity_poly.type
_entity_poly.pdbx_seq_one_letter_code
_entity_poly.pdbx_strand_id
1 'polypeptide(L)'
;MKYYLHFPVKLICFLLFNLCGLSLSAQIAFTTYHKKDGDETEQKDSAYFLRTVHVDAKGKDKIYRIEEYYLRNDSIKLNGISKNGRNPFQFQGKKYEFYENGTLKSLENFTDEGELVDSENDGFLS
;
A
#
# COMPACT_ATOMS: atom_id res chain seq x y z
N MET A 1 33.79 -39.33 -27.91
CA MET A 1 33.54 -38.12 -27.08
C MET A 1 32.26 -38.32 -26.26
N LYS A 2 32.34 -38.74 -24.98
CA LYS A 2 31.16 -39.08 -24.15
C LYS A 2 31.12 -38.37 -22.78
N TYR A 3 32.02 -37.42 -22.50
CA TYR A 3 32.18 -36.84 -21.16
C TYR A 3 31.69 -35.39 -21.00
N TYR A 4 31.21 -34.74 -22.07
CA TYR A 4 30.88 -33.30 -22.03
C TYR A 4 29.46 -32.96 -21.57
N LEU A 5 28.54 -33.94 -21.46
CA LEU A 5 27.15 -33.69 -21.08
C LEU A 5 26.96 -33.51 -19.57
N HIS A 6 27.88 -34.00 -18.74
CA HIS A 6 27.74 -33.97 -17.27
C HIS A 6 27.99 -32.58 -16.68
N PHE A 7 28.84 -31.77 -17.30
CA PHE A 7 29.19 -30.44 -16.80
C PHE A 7 28.02 -29.43 -16.87
N PRO A 8 27.33 -29.25 -18.02
CA PRO A 8 26.20 -28.32 -18.09
C PRO A 8 25.03 -28.79 -17.23
N VAL A 9 24.78 -30.09 -17.12
CA VAL A 9 23.72 -30.64 -16.27
C VAL A 9 23.99 -30.34 -14.79
N LYS A 10 25.22 -30.53 -14.31
CA LYS A 10 25.60 -30.19 -12.92
C LYS A 10 25.47 -28.69 -12.64
N LEU A 11 25.86 -27.84 -13.58
CA LEU A 11 25.72 -26.39 -13.45
C LEU A 11 24.26 -25.97 -13.37
N ILE A 12 23.40 -26.54 -14.23
CA ILE A 12 21.95 -26.28 -14.21
C ILE A 12 21.35 -26.76 -12.88
N CYS A 13 21.70 -27.96 -12.41
CA CYS A 13 21.24 -28.46 -11.12
C CYS A 13 21.70 -27.58 -9.95
N PHE A 14 22.94 -27.08 -9.98
CA PHE A 14 23.45 -26.16 -8.96
C PHE A 14 22.70 -24.84 -8.95
N LEU A 15 22.41 -24.26 -10.13
CA LEU A 15 21.64 -23.02 -10.24
C LEU A 15 20.20 -23.21 -9.75
N LEU A 16 19.54 -24.31 -10.14
CA LEU A 16 18.17 -24.64 -9.68
C LEU A 16 18.12 -24.83 -8.16
N PHE A 17 19.14 -25.45 -7.56
CA PHE A 17 19.22 -25.62 -6.11
C PHE A 17 19.34 -24.28 -5.36
N ASN A 18 20.11 -23.32 -5.90
CA ASN A 18 20.23 -21.99 -5.32
C ASN A 18 18.92 -21.17 -5.44
N LEU A 19 18.17 -21.34 -6.54
CA LEU A 19 16.86 -20.70 -6.73
C LEU A 19 15.82 -21.14 -5.67
N CYS A 20 15.87 -22.40 -5.22
CA CYS A 20 14.99 -22.90 -4.16
C CYS A 20 15.29 -22.33 -2.77
N GLY A 21 16.47 -21.74 -2.56
CA GLY A 21 16.90 -21.16 -1.29
C GLY A 21 16.50 -19.70 -1.09
N LEU A 22 15.88 -19.07 -2.09
CA LEU A 22 15.46 -17.66 -2.00
C LEU A 22 14.15 -17.57 -1.20
N SER A 23 14.25 -17.00 0.01
CA SER A 23 13.09 -16.64 0.81
C SER A 23 12.30 -15.54 0.12
N LEU A 24 11.08 -15.85 -0.33
CA LEU A 24 10.17 -14.84 -0.86
C LEU A 24 9.50 -14.12 0.32
N SER A 25 9.90 -12.89 0.62
CA SER A 25 9.18 -12.05 1.57
C SER A 25 7.89 -11.55 0.92
N ALA A 26 6.77 -12.20 1.22
CA ALA A 26 5.45 -11.73 0.80
C ALA A 26 5.07 -10.50 1.63
N GLN A 27 4.78 -9.38 0.96
CA GLN A 27 4.18 -8.22 1.60
C GLN A 27 2.69 -8.52 1.84
N ILE A 28 2.24 -8.40 3.10
CA ILE A 28 0.84 -8.65 3.46
C ILE A 28 0.05 -7.38 3.19
N ALA A 29 -0.96 -7.46 2.33
CA ALA A 29 -1.85 -6.35 2.04
C ALA A 29 -3.31 -6.82 1.94
N PHE A 30 -4.24 -5.95 2.34
CA PHE A 30 -5.68 -6.17 2.25
C PHE A 30 -6.29 -5.07 1.39
N THR A 31 -7.14 -5.45 0.43
CA THR A 31 -7.81 -4.49 -0.46
C THR A 31 -9.32 -4.59 -0.29
N THR A 32 -9.96 -3.44 -0.10
CA THR A 32 -11.42 -3.29 0.01
C THR A 32 -11.91 -2.23 -0.98
N TYR A 33 -13.16 -2.33 -1.41
CA TYR A 33 -13.79 -1.37 -2.32
C TYR A 33 -14.76 -0.47 -1.55
N HIS A 34 -14.80 0.81 -1.91
CA HIS A 34 -15.58 1.81 -1.20
C HIS A 34 -16.35 2.70 -2.16
N LYS A 35 -17.59 3.04 -1.78
CA LYS A 35 -18.43 4.03 -2.46
C LYS A 35 -17.95 5.46 -2.17
N LYS A 36 -18.57 6.45 -2.82
CA LYS A 36 -18.19 7.87 -2.69
C LYS A 36 -18.37 8.44 -1.29
N ASP A 37 -19.34 7.93 -0.54
CA ASP A 37 -19.60 8.25 0.86
C ASP A 37 -18.60 7.59 1.84
N GLY A 38 -17.79 6.64 1.37
CA GLY A 38 -16.81 5.90 2.17
C GLY A 38 -17.28 4.51 2.62
N ASP A 39 -18.55 4.16 2.39
CA ASP A 39 -19.08 2.85 2.75
C ASP A 39 -18.43 1.74 1.92
N GLU A 40 -18.11 0.63 2.58
CA GLU A 40 -17.56 -0.54 1.91
C GLU A 40 -18.62 -1.20 1.00
N THR A 41 -18.17 -1.73 -0.13
CA THR A 41 -19.02 -2.48 -1.05
C THR A 41 -18.25 -3.67 -1.62
N GLU A 42 -18.95 -4.79 -1.84
CA GLU A 42 -18.38 -5.93 -2.57
C GLU A 42 -18.45 -5.76 -4.09
N GLN A 43 -19.26 -4.80 -4.56
CA GLN A 43 -19.48 -4.55 -5.99
C GLN A 43 -18.45 -3.58 -6.53
N LYS A 44 -17.45 -4.11 -7.26
CA LYS A 44 -16.40 -3.32 -7.90
C LYS A 44 -16.97 -2.23 -8.82
N ASP A 45 -17.99 -2.53 -9.61
CA ASP A 45 -18.57 -1.59 -10.58
C ASP A 45 -19.30 -0.41 -9.91
N SER A 46 -19.76 -0.60 -8.68
CA SER A 46 -20.43 0.42 -7.86
C SER A 46 -19.46 1.19 -6.97
N ALA A 47 -18.17 0.81 -6.96
CA ALA A 47 -17.17 1.41 -6.11
C ALA A 47 -16.57 2.67 -6.75
N TYR A 48 -16.25 3.63 -5.89
CA TYR A 48 -15.66 4.90 -6.27
C TYR A 48 -14.14 4.90 -6.10
N PHE A 49 -13.66 4.25 -5.03
CA PHE A 49 -12.24 4.07 -4.77
C PHE A 49 -11.97 2.68 -4.18
N LEU A 50 -10.74 2.22 -4.35
CA LEU A 50 -10.22 1.06 -3.63
C LEU A 50 -9.31 1.55 -2.51
N ARG A 51 -9.25 0.80 -1.41
CA ARG A 51 -8.33 1.02 -0.31
C ARG A 51 -7.46 -0.22 -0.15
N THR A 52 -6.15 -0.02 -0.09
CA THR A 52 -5.19 -1.06 0.22
C THR A 52 -4.47 -0.73 1.52
N VAL A 53 -4.55 -1.66 2.48
CA VAL A 53 -3.86 -1.60 3.77
C VAL A 53 -2.68 -2.56 3.71
N HIS A 54 -1.47 -2.02 3.59
CA HIS A 54 -0.24 -2.80 3.63
C HIS A 54 0.23 -2.92 5.08
N VAL A 55 0.49 -4.14 5.54
CA VAL A 55 1.00 -4.41 6.87
C VAL A 55 2.51 -4.51 6.80
N ASP A 56 3.21 -3.53 7.39
CA ASP A 56 4.64 -3.61 7.60
C ASP A 56 4.92 -4.12 9.03
N ALA A 57 5.49 -5.33 9.11
CA ALA A 57 5.84 -5.99 10.36
C ALA A 57 7.31 -5.77 10.76
N LYS A 58 7.98 -4.74 10.23
CA LYS A 58 9.35 -4.42 10.62
C LYS A 58 9.40 -3.73 12.00
N GLY A 59 9.45 -4.53 13.06
CA GLY A 59 9.74 -4.04 14.42
C GLY A 59 8.86 -4.66 15.52
N LYS A 60 8.91 -4.05 16.72
CA LYS A 60 8.02 -4.41 17.84
C LYS A 60 6.56 -3.97 17.60
N ASP A 61 6.37 -2.92 16.79
CA ASP A 61 5.07 -2.33 16.52
C ASP A 61 4.68 -2.56 15.05
N LYS A 62 3.42 -2.97 14.82
CA LYS A 62 2.87 -3.13 13.46
C LYS A 62 2.50 -1.76 12.92
N ILE A 63 3.07 -1.42 11.77
CA ILE A 63 2.76 -0.17 11.07
C ILE A 63 1.92 -0.52 9.83
N TYR A 64 0.91 0.29 9.55
CA TYR A 64 0.00 0.08 8.44
C TYR A 64 0.13 1.22 7.46
N ARG A 65 0.50 0.93 6.22
CA ARG A 65 0.46 1.92 5.14
C ARG A 65 -0.90 1.84 4.46
N ILE A 66 -1.62 2.94 4.49
CA ILE A 66 -2.96 3.08 3.92
C ILE A 66 -2.82 3.82 2.60
N GLU A 67 -3.24 3.17 1.52
CA GLU A 67 -3.30 3.78 0.19
C GLU A 67 -4.73 3.67 -0.33
N GLU A 68 -5.25 4.75 -0.88
CA GLU A 68 -6.52 4.76 -1.59
C GLU A 68 -6.31 5.24 -3.02
N TYR A 69 -7.00 4.60 -3.97
CA TYR A 69 -6.95 4.95 -5.39
C TYR A 69 -8.35 5.10 -5.96
N TYR A 70 -8.56 6.15 -6.73
CA TYR A 70 -9.80 6.34 -7.49
C TYR A 70 -9.89 5.28 -8.60
N LEU A 71 -11.00 4.53 -8.64
CA LEU A 71 -11.16 3.45 -9.62
C LEU A 71 -11.36 3.94 -11.05
N ARG A 72 -11.76 5.20 -11.21
CA ARG A 72 -12.06 5.80 -12.53
C ARG A 72 -10.80 6.00 -13.38
N ASN A 73 -9.67 6.30 -12.74
CA ASN A 73 -8.44 6.73 -13.42
C ASN A 73 -7.15 6.25 -12.74
N ASP A 74 -7.27 5.38 -11.74
CA ASP A 74 -6.16 4.85 -10.94
C ASP A 74 -5.29 5.92 -10.26
N SER A 75 -5.79 7.16 -10.15
CA SER A 75 -5.10 8.23 -9.45
C SER A 75 -5.14 7.99 -7.95
N ILE A 76 -4.07 8.40 -7.27
CA ILE A 76 -3.99 8.31 -5.82
C ILE A 76 -5.03 9.26 -5.21
N LYS A 77 -5.76 8.77 -4.20
CA LYS A 77 -6.74 9.52 -3.42
C LYS A 77 -6.18 9.88 -2.05
N LEU A 78 -5.56 8.92 -1.39
CA LEU A 78 -5.00 9.08 -0.06
C LEU A 78 -3.73 8.22 0.08
N ASN A 79 -2.72 8.75 0.77
CA ASN A 79 -1.56 7.99 1.20
C ASN A 79 -1.18 8.42 2.62
N GLY A 80 -1.02 7.47 3.52
CA GLY A 80 -0.55 7.75 4.87
C GLY A 80 -0.10 6.50 5.61
N ILE A 81 0.62 6.73 6.69
CA ILE A 81 1.02 5.68 7.62
C ILE A 81 0.11 5.76 8.84
N SER A 82 -0.34 4.62 9.34
CA SER A 82 -1.28 4.49 10.46
C SER A 82 -0.78 3.48 11.49
N LYS A 83 -1.09 3.73 12.76
CA LYS A 83 -0.85 2.79 13.88
C LYS A 83 -1.80 1.60 13.89
N ASN A 84 -2.97 1.74 13.27
CA ASN A 84 -3.96 0.69 13.15
C ASN A 84 -4.36 0.45 11.68
N GLY A 85 -4.69 -0.81 11.37
CA GLY A 85 -5.09 -1.23 10.02
C GLY A 85 -6.60 -1.20 9.77
N ARG A 86 -7.39 -0.62 10.67
CA ARG A 86 -8.87 -0.57 10.57
C ARG A 86 -9.35 0.86 10.72
N ASN A 87 -10.37 1.22 9.95
CA ASN A 87 -11.05 2.52 10.06
C ASN A 87 -11.80 2.61 11.41
N PRO A 88 -11.73 3.72 12.18
CA PRO A 88 -10.97 4.97 11.95
C PRO A 88 -9.46 4.79 12.05
N PHE A 89 -8.73 5.30 11.06
CA PHE A 89 -7.26 5.23 11.04
C PHE A 89 -6.64 6.28 11.96
N GLN A 90 -5.62 5.86 12.70
CA GLN A 90 -4.78 6.73 13.53
C GLN A 90 -3.48 6.99 12.78
N PHE A 91 -3.50 8.02 11.92
CA PHE A 91 -2.36 8.40 11.10
C PHE A 91 -1.17 8.89 11.93
N GLN A 92 0.06 8.68 11.43
CA GLN A 92 1.30 9.16 12.00
C GLN A 92 2.19 9.75 10.91
N GLY A 93 2.89 10.85 11.20
CA GLY A 93 3.69 11.56 10.20
C GLY A 93 2.82 12.18 9.11
N LYS A 94 3.22 12.07 7.85
CA LYS A 94 2.54 12.73 6.72
C LYS A 94 1.38 11.91 6.18
N LYS A 95 0.22 12.54 6.05
CA LYS A 95 -0.94 12.05 5.29
C LYS A 95 -1.20 12.99 4.12
N TYR A 96 -1.27 12.44 2.92
CA TYR A 96 -1.60 13.17 1.71
C TYR A 96 -3.00 12.78 1.24
N GLU A 97 -3.82 13.76 0.87
CA GLU A 97 -5.04 13.55 0.09
C GLU A 97 -4.96 14.30 -1.24
N PHE A 98 -5.55 13.70 -2.27
CA PHE A 98 -5.56 14.25 -3.61
C PHE A 98 -6.99 14.22 -4.17
N TYR A 99 -7.26 15.16 -5.07
CA TYR A 99 -8.46 15.13 -5.91
C TYR A 99 -8.30 14.10 -7.05
N GLU A 100 -9.40 13.74 -7.71
CA GLU A 100 -9.38 12.83 -8.88
C GLU A 100 -8.44 13.30 -9.99
N ASN A 101 -8.21 14.61 -10.14
CA ASN A 101 -7.31 15.16 -11.15
C ASN A 101 -5.82 15.05 -10.75
N GLY A 102 -5.50 14.49 -9.58
CA GLY A 102 -4.14 14.37 -9.06
C GLY A 102 -3.62 15.62 -8.34
N THR A 103 -4.40 16.70 -8.25
CA THR A 103 -4.02 17.88 -7.47
C THR A 103 -4.04 17.55 -5.98
N LEU A 104 -3.01 18.00 -5.25
CA LEU A 104 -2.95 17.86 -3.80
C LEU A 104 -4.13 18.62 -3.17
N LYS A 105 -4.97 17.89 -2.45
CA LYS A 105 -6.13 18.43 -1.73
C LYS A 105 -5.74 18.85 -0.32
N SER A 106 -5.03 17.97 0.39
CA SER A 106 -4.52 18.26 1.72
C SER A 106 -3.22 17.52 2.01
N LEU A 107 -2.38 18.17 2.79
CA LEU A 107 -1.20 17.60 3.43
C LEU A 107 -1.35 17.82 4.93
N GLU A 108 -1.51 16.73 5.67
CA GLU A 108 -1.64 16.74 7.12
C GLU A 108 -0.42 16.09 7.76
N ASN A 109 0.08 16.70 8.83
CA ASN A 109 1.19 16.19 9.64
C ASN A 109 0.65 15.78 11.01
N PHE A 110 0.87 14.52 11.40
CA PHE A 110 0.44 13.94 12.67
C PHE A 110 1.64 13.63 13.56
N THR A 111 1.44 13.74 14.88
CA THR A 111 2.38 13.22 15.87
C THR A 111 2.44 11.70 15.79
N ASP A 112 3.40 11.10 16.50
CA ASP A 112 3.42 9.65 16.66
C ASP A 112 2.14 9.18 17.37
N GLU A 113 1.60 9.94 18.33
CA GLU A 113 0.34 9.66 19.03
C GLU A 113 -0.91 9.78 18.15
N GLY A 114 -0.77 10.28 16.92
CA GLY A 114 -1.86 10.48 15.95
C GLY A 114 -2.66 11.75 16.15
N GLU A 115 -2.07 12.74 16.83
CA GLU A 115 -2.64 14.08 16.98
C GLU A 115 -2.23 14.94 15.78
N LEU A 116 -3.16 15.71 15.23
CA LEU A 116 -2.88 16.62 14.12
C LEU A 116 -1.99 17.77 14.59
N VAL A 117 -0.82 17.92 13.99
CA VAL A 117 0.14 18.99 14.27
C VAL A 117 -0.10 20.18 13.34
N ASP A 118 -0.23 19.90 12.05
CA ASP A 118 -0.34 20.92 11.00
C ASP A 118 -1.11 20.37 9.79
N SER A 119 -1.76 21.26 9.05
CA SER A 119 -2.55 20.92 7.87
C SER A 119 -2.44 22.04 6.82
N GLU A 120 -1.90 21.70 5.67
CA GLU A 120 -1.94 22.53 4.46
C GLU A 120 -3.08 22.01 3.59
N ASN A 121 -4.11 22.83 3.40
CA ASN A 121 -5.25 22.51 2.55
C ASN A 121 -5.24 23.42 1.33
N ASP A 122 -5.61 22.89 0.17
CA ASP A 122 -5.90 23.73 -0.99
C ASP A 122 -7.07 24.65 -0.59
N GLY A 123 -6.79 25.96 -0.50
CA GLY A 123 -7.70 26.99 -0.01
C GLY A 123 -8.92 27.23 -0.91
N PHE A 124 -9.25 26.30 -1.80
CA PHE A 124 -10.50 26.29 -2.54
C PHE A 124 -11.66 25.94 -1.59
N LEU A 125 -12.13 27.01 -0.94
CA LEU A 125 -13.46 27.16 -0.37
C LEU A 125 -14.51 26.37 -1.16
N SER A 126 -15.23 25.49 -0.47
CA SER A 126 -16.64 25.27 -0.74
C SER A 126 -17.46 26.12 0.22
#